data_AF-A0A1G7C678-F1
#
_entry.id   AF-A0A1G7C678-F1
#
_cell.length_a   1.000
_cell.length_b   1.000
_cell.length_c   1.000
_cell.angle_alpha   90.00
_cell.angle_beta   90.00
_cell.angle_gamma   90.00
#
_symmetry.space_group_name_H-M   'P 1'
#
loop_
_entity.id
_entity.type
_entity.pdbx_description
1 polymer ?
#
loop_
_entity_poly.entity_id
_entity_poly.type
_entity_poly.pdbx_seq_one_letter_code
_entity_poly.pdbx_strand_id
1 'polypeptide(L)'
;MMAMKNNIALGLMMATMIGSGFPASHADESELLRFARSSAIIAGGAQYCKADEDMIDEFVTKAEARLAILAKDDYEKVLGKLEFKNVLAGAAAREPAEGCNAFVAGFEESVRLAR
;
A
#
# COMPACT_ATOMS: atom_id res chain seq x y z
N MET A 1 24.36 27.10 -64.57
CA MET A 1 24.15 26.02 -63.58
C MET A 1 23.28 26.57 -62.46
N MET A 2 21.99 26.22 -62.46
CA MET A 2 21.00 26.68 -61.47
C MET A 2 20.98 25.73 -60.28
N ALA A 3 21.15 26.25 -59.07
CA ALA A 3 20.99 25.50 -57.82
C ALA A 3 19.51 25.52 -57.39
N MET A 4 18.86 24.35 -57.44
CA MET A 4 17.51 24.13 -56.91
C MET A 4 17.54 24.17 -55.38
N LYS A 5 16.72 25.05 -54.79
CA LYS A 5 16.35 25.02 -53.37
C LYS A 5 15.21 24.01 -53.19
N ASN A 6 15.41 22.98 -52.37
CA ASN A 6 14.37 22.00 -52.07
C ASN A 6 13.84 22.25 -50.64
N ASN A 7 12.63 22.79 -50.57
CA ASN A 7 11.85 22.98 -49.34
C ASN A 7 11.02 21.72 -49.08
N ILE A 8 11.38 20.90 -48.09
CA ILE A 8 10.45 19.93 -47.49
C ILE A 8 10.74 19.85 -46.00
N ALA A 9 9.96 20.58 -45.20
CA ALA A 9 9.83 20.37 -43.77
C ALA A 9 8.40 20.75 -43.37
N LEU A 10 7.45 19.86 -43.67
CA LEU A 10 6.08 19.96 -43.19
C LEU A 10 5.70 18.61 -42.59
N GLY A 11 5.30 18.62 -41.32
CA GLY A 11 4.62 17.47 -40.70
C GLY A 11 5.26 16.97 -39.41
N LEU A 12 5.49 17.84 -38.42
CA LEU A 12 5.69 17.40 -37.04
C LEU A 12 4.39 17.60 -36.25
N MET A 13 3.62 16.51 -36.25
CA MET A 13 2.75 15.98 -35.20
C MET A 13 2.12 16.95 -34.19
N MET A 14 0.81 17.09 -34.31
CA MET A 14 -0.10 17.37 -33.20
C MET A 14 0.05 16.31 -32.10
N ALA A 15 0.55 16.69 -30.93
CA ALA A 15 0.39 15.93 -29.69
C ALA A 15 0.66 16.80 -28.46
N THR A 16 -0.18 17.81 -28.22
CA THR A 16 -0.23 18.53 -26.94
C THR A 16 -1.66 18.60 -26.43
N MET A 17 -2.27 17.43 -26.25
CA MET A 17 -3.30 17.24 -25.23
C MET A 17 -2.60 16.79 -23.95
N ILE A 18 -1.81 17.70 -23.35
CA ILE A 18 -1.45 17.56 -21.94
C ILE A 18 -2.72 17.95 -21.21
N GLY A 19 -3.61 16.96 -21.04
CA GLY A 19 -4.65 17.03 -20.04
C GLY A 19 -3.94 17.29 -18.72
N SER A 20 -4.11 18.50 -18.20
CA SER A 20 -3.94 18.84 -16.81
C SER A 20 -4.90 17.96 -16.00
N GLY A 21 -4.51 16.70 -15.83
CA GLY A 21 -5.02 15.86 -14.78
C GLY A 21 -4.64 16.56 -13.50
N PHE A 22 -5.60 17.25 -12.90
CA PHE A 22 -5.55 17.61 -11.49
C PHE A 22 -4.99 16.39 -10.75
N PRO A 23 -3.90 16.53 -9.97
CA PRO A 23 -3.50 15.44 -9.09
C PRO A 23 -4.76 15.08 -8.31
N ALA A 24 -5.13 13.80 -8.31
CA ALA A 24 -6.25 13.32 -7.51
C ALA A 24 -5.99 13.82 -6.09
N SER A 25 -6.71 14.87 -5.71
CA SER A 25 -6.85 15.28 -4.32
C SER A 25 -7.16 14.00 -3.57
N HIS A 26 -6.44 13.71 -2.49
CA HIS A 26 -6.75 12.61 -1.58
C HIS A 26 -8.16 12.86 -1.02
N ALA A 27 -9.16 12.51 -1.82
CA ALA A 27 -10.56 12.54 -1.50
C ALA A 27 -10.74 11.42 -0.47
N ASP A 28 -10.64 11.81 0.80
CA ASP A 28 -11.02 11.07 1.99
C ASP A 28 -10.69 9.57 1.90
N GLU A 29 -9.44 9.22 2.25
CA GLU A 29 -9.01 7.82 2.26
C GLU A 29 -9.98 6.99 3.11
N SER A 30 -10.55 5.94 2.49
CA SER A 30 -11.53 5.10 3.18
C SER A 30 -10.91 4.47 4.43
N GLU A 31 -11.69 4.38 5.51
CA GLU A 31 -11.26 3.75 6.76
C GLU A 31 -10.68 2.34 6.53
N LEU A 32 -11.26 1.62 5.56
CA LEU A 32 -10.80 0.30 5.12
C LEU A 32 -9.35 0.31 4.65
N LEU A 33 -8.97 1.20 3.73
CA LEU A 33 -7.60 1.25 3.18
C LEU A 33 -6.60 1.72 4.22
N ARG A 34 -6.98 2.69 5.05
CA ARG A 34 -6.14 3.15 6.16
C ARG A 34 -5.87 2.01 7.16
N PHE A 35 -6.90 1.24 7.53
CA PHE A 35 -6.76 0.09 8.42
C PHE A 35 -5.94 -1.04 7.78
N ALA A 36 -6.13 -1.29 6.47
CA ALA A 36 -5.36 -2.28 5.73
C ALA A 36 -3.86 -1.96 5.78
N ARG A 37 -3.48 -0.72 5.48
CA ARG A 37 -2.09 -0.26 5.52
C ARG A 37 -1.49 -0.33 6.91
N SER A 38 -2.16 0.25 7.92
CA SER A 38 -1.61 0.29 9.28
C SER A 38 -1.40 -1.11 9.85
N SER A 39 -2.37 -2.00 9.65
CA SER A 39 -2.27 -3.39 10.12
C SER A 39 -1.19 -4.16 9.37
N ALA A 40 -1.06 -3.95 8.05
CA ALA A 40 -0.04 -4.59 7.25
C ALA A 40 1.39 -4.13 7.61
N ILE A 41 1.56 -2.84 7.96
CA ILE A 41 2.85 -2.32 8.45
C ILE A 41 3.24 -3.01 9.76
N ILE A 42 2.31 -3.17 10.70
CA ILE A 42 2.54 -3.83 11.98
C ILE A 42 2.88 -5.31 11.76
N ALA A 43 2.05 -6.04 11.01
CA ALA A 43 2.29 -7.45 10.72
C ALA A 43 3.61 -7.68 9.98
N GLY A 44 3.94 -6.82 9.01
CA GLY A 44 5.20 -6.90 8.27
C GLY A 44 6.41 -6.60 9.15
N GLY A 45 6.33 -5.58 10.02
CA GLY A 45 7.36 -5.32 11.02
C GLY A 45 7.60 -6.51 11.94
N ALA A 46 6.52 -7.17 12.39
CA ALA A 46 6.60 -8.37 13.20
C ALA A 46 7.27 -9.54 12.46
N GLN A 47 6.94 -9.74 11.17
CA GLN A 47 7.58 -10.74 10.32
C GLN A 47 9.07 -10.44 10.11
N TYR A 48 9.43 -9.19 9.81
CA TYR A 48 10.84 -8.80 9.65
C TYR A 48 11.64 -9.09 10.92
N CYS A 49 11.08 -8.72 12.07
CA CYS A 49 11.72 -8.89 13.37
C CYS A 49 11.59 -10.30 13.96
N LYS A 50 10.93 -11.23 13.26
CA LYS A 50 10.74 -12.61 13.70
C LYS A 50 10.10 -12.70 15.09
N ALA A 51 9.04 -11.92 15.31
CA ALA A 51 8.18 -12.10 16.48
C ALA A 51 7.56 -13.51 16.49
N ASP A 52 6.94 -13.88 17.60
CA ASP A 52 6.23 -15.16 17.74
C ASP A 52 5.24 -15.39 16.58
N GLU A 53 5.41 -16.51 15.87
CA GLU A 53 4.66 -16.82 14.63
C GLU A 53 3.16 -16.98 14.90
N ASP A 54 2.78 -17.60 16.03
CA ASP A 54 1.38 -17.77 16.41
C ASP A 54 0.72 -16.41 16.68
N MET A 55 1.45 -15.46 17.30
CA MET A 55 0.94 -14.10 17.49
C MET A 55 0.81 -13.31 16.18
N ILE A 56 1.73 -13.50 15.22
CA ILE A 56 1.64 -12.89 13.88
C ILE A 56 0.39 -13.42 13.17
N ASP A 57 0.20 -14.73 13.14
CA ASP A 57 -0.93 -15.36 12.46
C ASP A 57 -2.28 -14.97 13.09
N GLU A 58 -2.34 -14.91 14.41
CA GLU A 58 -3.52 -14.41 15.12
C GLU A 58 -3.82 -12.96 14.74
N PHE A 59 -2.80 -12.08 14.76
CA PHE A 59 -2.96 -10.68 14.41
C PHE A 59 -3.44 -10.51 12.96
N VAL A 60 -2.82 -11.21 12.01
CA VAL A 60 -3.20 -11.18 10.59
C VAL A 60 -4.64 -11.66 10.42
N THR A 61 -5.03 -12.76 11.08
CA THR A 61 -6.40 -13.29 11.02
C THR A 61 -7.42 -12.27 11.54
N LYS A 62 -7.14 -11.62 12.67
CA LYS A 62 -7.99 -10.57 13.24
C LYS A 62 -8.06 -9.34 12.32
N ALA A 63 -6.95 -8.94 11.72
CA ALA A 63 -6.91 -7.84 10.76
C ALA A 63 -7.75 -8.15 9.51
N GLU A 64 -7.63 -9.35 8.93
CA GLU A 64 -8.45 -9.74 7.79
C GLU A 64 -9.94 -9.82 8.13
N ALA A 65 -10.30 -10.29 9.32
CA ALA A 65 -11.68 -10.27 9.79
C ALA A 65 -12.22 -8.84 9.93
N ARG A 66 -11.42 -7.91 10.47
CA ARG A 66 -11.81 -6.51 10.59
C ARG A 66 -11.95 -5.83 9.22
N LEU A 67 -11.08 -6.14 8.26
CA LEU A 67 -11.24 -5.67 6.87
C LEU A 67 -12.56 -6.12 6.26
N ALA A 68 -12.96 -7.38 6.51
CA ALA A 68 -14.25 -7.89 6.03
C ALA A 68 -15.45 -7.18 6.69
N ILE A 69 -15.33 -6.74 7.94
CA ILE A 69 -16.37 -5.97 8.65
C ILE A 69 -16.45 -4.52 8.13
N LEU A 70 -15.32 -3.90 7.81
CA LEU A 70 -15.25 -2.52 7.33
C LEU A 70 -15.69 -2.35 5.87
N ALA A 71 -15.61 -3.40 5.06
CA ALA A 71 -16.00 -3.37 3.67
C ALA A 71 -17.53 -3.30 3.50
N LYS A 72 -18.02 -2.48 2.58
CA LYS A 72 -19.45 -2.35 2.27
C LYS A 72 -19.97 -3.42 1.33
N ASP A 73 -19.09 -3.94 0.48
CA ASP A 73 -19.39 -4.96 -0.53
C ASP A 73 -18.17 -5.86 -0.79
N ASP A 74 -18.37 -6.88 -1.63
CA ASP A 74 -17.32 -7.84 -1.98
C ASP A 74 -16.15 -7.19 -2.76
N TYR A 75 -16.41 -6.12 -3.51
CA TYR A 75 -15.37 -5.40 -4.24
C TYR A 75 -14.43 -4.68 -3.27
N GLU A 76 -14.97 -3.94 -2.31
CA GLU A 76 -14.19 -3.29 -1.25
C GLU A 76 -13.44 -4.33 -0.41
N LYS A 77 -14.06 -5.47 -0.10
CA LYS A 77 -13.40 -6.56 0.64
C LYS A 77 -12.15 -7.07 -0.08
N VAL A 78 -12.24 -7.29 -1.40
CA VAL A 78 -11.10 -7.69 -2.23
C VAL A 78 -10.05 -6.58 -2.27
N LEU A 79 -10.48 -5.33 -2.42
CA LEU A 79 -9.58 -4.17 -2.45
C LEU A 79 -8.78 -4.03 -1.15
N GLY A 80 -9.45 -4.12 0.01
CA GLY A 80 -8.80 -4.05 1.32
C GLY A 80 -7.81 -5.19 1.55
N LYS A 81 -8.16 -6.42 1.13
CA LYS A 81 -7.24 -7.57 1.21
C LYS A 81 -6.02 -7.41 0.29
N LEU A 82 -6.22 -6.90 -0.92
CA LEU A 82 -5.13 -6.67 -1.86
C LEU A 82 -4.16 -5.61 -1.32
N GLU A 83 -4.69 -4.50 -0.80
CA GLU A 83 -3.89 -3.44 -0.19
C GLU A 83 -3.10 -3.95 1.00
N PHE A 84 -3.74 -4.70 1.91
CA PHE A 84 -3.08 -5.31 3.06
C PHE A 84 -1.90 -6.20 2.62
N LYS A 85 -2.10 -7.09 1.66
CA LYS A 85 -1.04 -8.02 1.19
C LYS A 85 0.12 -7.30 0.50
N ASN A 86 -0.17 -6.28 -0.31
CA ASN A 86 0.86 -5.50 -0.99
C ASN A 86 1.75 -4.76 0.02
N VAL A 87 1.14 -4.13 1.01
CA VAL A 87 1.86 -3.39 2.05
C VAL A 87 2.61 -4.34 2.98
N LEU A 88 2.02 -5.49 3.31
CA LEU A 88 2.64 -6.51 4.16
C LEU A 88 3.97 -6.98 3.56
N ALA A 89 3.97 -7.31 2.26
CA ALA A 89 5.18 -7.75 1.57
C ALA A 89 6.29 -6.68 1.60
N GLY A 90 5.93 -5.40 1.46
CA GLY A 90 6.89 -4.30 1.57
C GLY A 90 7.41 -4.08 2.99
N ALA A 91 6.52 -4.13 3.98
CA ALA A 91 6.85 -3.93 5.39
C ALA A 91 7.71 -5.08 5.94
N ALA A 92 7.46 -6.32 5.52
CA ALA A 92 8.25 -7.50 5.89
C ALA A 92 9.68 -7.49 5.35
N ALA A 93 10.04 -6.56 4.46
CA ALA A 93 11.38 -6.42 3.91
C ALA A 93 12.25 -5.38 4.63
N ARG A 94 11.71 -4.66 5.64
CA ARG A 94 12.43 -3.57 6.30
C ARG A 94 12.23 -3.57 7.82
N GLU A 95 13.29 -3.22 8.54
CA GLU A 95 13.24 -3.02 9.99
C GLU A 95 12.33 -1.84 10.38
N PRO A 96 11.52 -1.97 11.45
CA PRO A 96 10.80 -0.87 12.08
C PRO A 96 11.74 0.27 12.51
N ALA A 97 11.24 1.50 12.54
CA ALA A 97 12.07 2.68 12.83
C ALA A 97 12.60 2.71 14.27
N GLU A 98 11.84 2.14 15.19
CA GLU A 98 12.16 1.96 16.60
C GLU A 98 13.12 0.78 16.88
N GLY A 99 13.43 -0.03 15.85
CA GLY A 99 14.24 -1.24 15.95
C GLY A 99 13.48 -2.45 16.49
N CYS A 100 13.97 -3.65 16.18
CA CYS A 100 13.22 -4.88 16.44
C CYS A 100 12.92 -5.15 17.92
N ASN A 101 13.84 -4.89 18.84
CA ASN A 101 13.62 -5.19 20.26
C ASN A 101 12.46 -4.38 20.86
N ALA A 102 12.39 -3.08 20.56
CA ALA A 102 11.34 -2.21 21.05
C ALA A 102 9.99 -2.54 20.37
N PHE A 103 10.03 -2.80 19.05
CA PHE A 103 8.86 -3.15 18.28
C PHE A 103 8.20 -4.45 18.78
N VAL A 104 8.96 -5.53 18.91
CA VAL A 104 8.43 -6.86 19.27
C VAL A 104 7.76 -6.82 20.64
N ALA A 105 8.38 -6.18 21.64
CA ALA A 105 7.79 -6.02 22.95
C ALA A 105 6.43 -5.29 22.91
N GLY A 106 6.30 -4.25 22.08
CA GLY A 106 5.04 -3.53 21.91
C GLY A 106 3.99 -4.32 21.12
N PHE A 107 4.41 -5.07 20.11
CA PHE A 107 3.55 -5.93 19.29
C PHE A 107 2.93 -7.04 20.15
N GLU A 108 3.76 -7.82 20.86
CA GLU A 108 3.30 -8.95 21.67
C GLU A 108 2.36 -8.49 22.78
N GLU A 109 2.65 -7.35 23.42
CA GLU A 109 1.74 -6.75 24.40
C GLU A 109 0.38 -6.43 23.80
N SER A 110 0.38 -5.78 22.63
CA SER A 110 -0.85 -5.35 21.96
C SER A 110 -1.70 -6.54 21.53
N VAL A 111 -1.09 -7.60 20.99
CA VAL A 111 -1.79 -8.83 20.61
C VAL A 111 -2.38 -9.53 21.83
N ARG A 112 -1.60 -9.62 22.92
CA ARG A 112 -2.02 -10.26 24.17
C ARG A 112 -3.20 -9.55 24.85
N LEU A 113 -3.24 -8.21 24.81
CA LEU A 113 -4.35 -7.43 25.36
C LEU A 113 -5.61 -7.45 24.48
N ALA A 114 -5.47 -7.81 23.21
CA ALA A 114 -6.58 -7.94 22.26
C ALA A 114 -7.19 -9.36 22.22
N ARG A 115 -6.74 -10.28 23.09
CA ARG A 115 -7.33 -11.61 23.32
C ARG A 115 -8.47 -11.52 24.34
#